data_AF-A0A523QZU6-F1
#
_entry.id   AF-A0A523QZU6-F1
#
_cell.length_a   1.000
_cell.length_b   1.000
_cell.length_c   1.000
_cell.angle_alpha   90.00
_cell.angle_beta   90.00
_cell.angle_gamma   90.00
#
_symmetry.space_group_name_H-M   'P 1'
#
loop_
_entity.id
_entity.type
_entity.pdbx_description
1 polymer ?
#
loop_
_entity_poly.entity_id
_entity_poly.type
_entity_poly.pdbx_seq_one_letter_code
_entity_poly.pdbx_strand_id
1 'polypeptide(L)'
;MSKKTKKKRVRDRLAKRRGKKRIKKKIPPKISKKKVEPEVLNNMMLATIPLADTEELRNIEFDKEKLNKYLESARKEPEQKPIDFIKKGIRNVITPDFLKKTKERLAATVEKKEASEQMLYSISAFYRLLAMGILPEHIPMFLILFAKQVKKHPLSDDPKLWRYIMDFLPKKVVSPEEEKTLVVPEIAKSEKKEEKRDERYPHIILPK
;
A
#
# COMPACT_ATOMS: atom_id res chain seq x y z
N MET A 1 -10.64 -18.67 56.64
CA MET A 1 -10.58 -17.54 55.66
C MET A 1 -9.16 -17.03 55.52
N SER A 2 -8.63 -16.96 54.30
CA SER A 2 -7.23 -16.56 54.06
C SER A 2 -6.98 -15.07 54.35
N LYS A 3 -5.74 -14.70 54.72
CA LYS A 3 -5.34 -13.30 54.98
C LYS A 3 -5.65 -12.38 53.78
N LYS A 4 -5.58 -12.91 52.54
CA LYS A 4 -5.90 -12.20 51.30
C LYS A 4 -7.39 -11.84 51.19
N THR A 5 -8.29 -12.74 51.57
CA THR A 5 -9.75 -12.46 51.51
C THR A 5 -10.19 -11.45 52.58
N LYS A 6 -9.58 -11.51 53.78
CA LYS A 6 -9.82 -10.51 54.84
C LYS A 6 -9.41 -9.10 54.39
N LYS A 7 -8.21 -8.92 53.83
CA LYS A 7 -7.73 -7.62 53.32
C LYS A 7 -8.64 -7.04 52.23
N LYS A 8 -9.11 -7.87 51.28
CA LYS A 8 -10.05 -7.44 50.23
C LYS A 8 -11.37 -6.92 50.81
N ARG A 9 -11.96 -7.64 51.78
CA ARG A 9 -13.21 -7.22 52.45
C ARG A 9 -13.09 -5.91 53.23
N VAL A 10 -11.97 -5.69 53.93
CA VAL A 10 -11.72 -4.43 54.65
C VAL A 10 -11.60 -3.27 53.67
N ARG A 11 -10.85 -3.45 52.58
CA ARG A 11 -10.69 -2.43 51.53
C ARG A 11 -12.02 -2.10 50.85
N ASP A 12 -12.85 -3.10 50.57
CA ASP A 12 -14.19 -2.92 50.01
C ASP A 12 -15.13 -2.18 50.97
N ARG A 13 -15.11 -2.49 52.28
CA ARG A 13 -15.90 -1.76 53.31
C ARG A 13 -15.47 -0.29 53.40
N LEU A 14 -14.17 0.00 53.40
CA LEU A 14 -13.65 1.36 53.45
C LEU A 14 -14.01 2.16 52.19
N ALA A 15 -13.94 1.54 51.00
CA ALA A 15 -14.34 2.19 49.76
C ALA A 15 -15.84 2.55 49.75
N LYS A 16 -16.69 1.65 50.29
CA LYS A 16 -18.14 1.86 50.42
C LYS A 16 -18.47 3.00 51.40
N ARG A 17 -17.76 3.07 52.54
CA ARG A 17 -17.89 4.16 53.52
C ARG A 17 -17.47 5.53 52.96
N ARG A 18 -16.46 5.56 52.08
CA ARG A 18 -15.97 6.80 51.45
C ARG A 18 -16.79 7.25 50.21
N GLY A 19 -17.97 6.65 49.97
CA GLY A 19 -18.83 7.02 48.85
C GLY A 19 -18.27 6.73 47.45
N LYS A 20 -17.14 6.02 47.33
CA LYS A 20 -16.51 5.72 46.04
C LYS A 20 -17.32 4.63 45.33
N LYS A 21 -18.20 5.01 44.41
CA LYS A 21 -18.89 4.08 43.50
C LYS A 21 -17.87 3.22 42.76
N ARG A 22 -18.08 1.90 42.72
CA ARG A 22 -17.24 0.98 41.96
C ARG A 22 -17.32 1.38 40.49
N ILE A 23 -16.26 1.98 39.96
CA ILE A 23 -16.10 2.16 38.52
C ILE A 23 -16.00 0.75 37.94
N LYS A 24 -17.07 0.27 37.29
CA LYS A 24 -17.03 -0.99 36.54
C LYS A 24 -15.91 -0.81 35.52
N LYS A 25 -14.80 -1.54 35.67
CA LYS A 25 -13.76 -1.58 34.63
C LYS A 25 -14.46 -2.00 33.35
N LYS A 26 -14.41 -1.15 32.31
CA LYS A 26 -14.92 -1.50 30.99
C LYS A 26 -14.19 -2.77 30.57
N ILE A 27 -14.91 -3.89 30.52
CA ILE A 27 -14.38 -5.15 30.00
C ILE A 27 -14.23 -4.89 28.50
N PRO A 28 -13.02 -4.99 27.92
CA PRO A 28 -12.88 -4.84 26.49
C PRO A 28 -13.76 -5.90 25.80
N PRO A 29 -14.42 -5.57 24.68
CA PRO A 29 -15.24 -6.52 23.94
C PRO A 29 -14.43 -7.78 23.61
N LYS A 30 -15.07 -8.95 23.64
CA LYS A 30 -14.46 -10.21 23.21
C LYS A 30 -13.98 -10.06 21.77
N ILE A 31 -12.66 -10.09 21.56
CA ILE A 31 -12.07 -10.13 20.22
C ILE A 31 -12.47 -11.47 19.60
N SER A 32 -13.37 -11.45 18.62
CA SER A 32 -13.71 -12.65 17.85
C SER A 32 -12.50 -13.04 17.01
N LYS A 33 -11.91 -14.21 17.28
CA LYS A 33 -10.80 -14.79 16.48
C LYS A 33 -11.29 -15.35 15.13
N LYS A 34 -12.21 -14.67 14.44
CA LYS A 34 -12.58 -15.07 13.08
C LYS A 34 -11.37 -14.77 12.19
N LYS A 35 -10.62 -15.80 11.82
CA LYS A 35 -9.58 -15.69 10.81
C LYS A 35 -10.29 -15.34 9.50
N VAL A 36 -9.96 -14.18 8.95
CA VAL A 36 -10.41 -13.78 7.62
C VAL A 36 -9.69 -14.68 6.61
N GLU A 37 -10.42 -15.18 5.63
CA GLU A 37 -9.84 -15.98 4.55
C GLU A 37 -8.80 -15.15 3.77
N PRO A 38 -7.65 -15.74 3.42
CA PRO A 38 -6.57 -15.00 2.76
C PRO A 38 -6.99 -14.43 1.41
N GLU A 39 -7.91 -15.10 0.70
CA GLU A 39 -8.46 -14.65 -0.58
C GLU A 39 -9.28 -13.36 -0.41
N VAL A 40 -10.14 -13.33 0.59
CA VAL A 40 -10.95 -12.15 0.92
C VAL A 40 -10.05 -10.97 1.29
N LEU A 41 -8.98 -11.22 2.04
CA LEU A 41 -7.98 -10.20 2.37
C LEU A 41 -7.28 -9.68 1.11
N ASN A 42 -6.84 -10.57 0.22
CA ASN A 42 -6.19 -10.18 -1.03
C ASN A 42 -7.11 -9.34 -1.92
N ASN A 43 -8.38 -9.75 -2.07
CA ASN A 43 -9.38 -9.01 -2.83
C ASN A 43 -9.60 -7.60 -2.25
N MET A 44 -9.67 -7.46 -0.92
CA MET A 44 -9.76 -6.14 -0.29
C MET A 44 -8.51 -5.30 -0.54
N MET A 45 -7.31 -5.88 -0.50
CA MET A 45 -6.05 -5.16 -0.76
C MET A 45 -6.01 -4.65 -2.21
N LEU A 46 -6.33 -5.51 -3.18
CA LEU A 46 -6.39 -5.16 -4.60
C LEU A 46 -7.45 -4.10 -4.88
N ALA A 47 -8.60 -4.16 -4.21
CA ALA A 47 -9.65 -3.15 -4.33
C ALA A 47 -9.19 -1.75 -3.89
N THR A 48 -8.12 -1.61 -3.09
CA THR A 48 -7.61 -0.28 -2.72
C THR A 48 -6.75 0.37 -3.79
N ILE A 49 -6.30 -0.37 -4.81
CA ILE A 49 -5.41 0.15 -5.87
C ILE A 49 -6.05 1.33 -6.61
N PRO A 50 -7.30 1.23 -7.12
CA PRO A 50 -7.93 2.32 -7.87
C PRO A 50 -8.11 3.61 -7.06
N LEU A 51 -8.17 3.52 -5.72
CA LEU A 51 -8.27 4.70 -4.86
C LEU A 51 -7.06 5.64 -5.02
N ALA A 52 -5.87 5.09 -5.32
CA ALA A 52 -4.68 5.90 -5.50
C ALA A 52 -4.71 6.76 -6.78
N ASP A 53 -5.64 6.49 -7.70
CA ASP A 53 -5.82 7.21 -8.97
C ASP A 53 -7.00 8.20 -8.95
N THR A 54 -7.78 8.27 -7.86
CA THR A 54 -8.97 9.14 -7.86
C THR A 54 -8.60 10.61 -7.74
N GLU A 55 -9.43 11.46 -8.37
CA GLU A 55 -9.20 12.90 -8.42
C GLU A 55 -9.17 13.53 -7.03
N GLU A 56 -9.97 13.01 -6.09
CA GLU A 56 -10.06 13.55 -4.73
C GLU A 56 -8.80 13.28 -3.90
N LEU A 57 -8.09 12.20 -4.20
CA LEU A 57 -6.85 11.81 -3.53
C LEU A 57 -5.59 12.33 -4.25
N ARG A 58 -5.71 12.76 -5.52
CA ARG A 58 -4.60 13.28 -6.35
C ARG A 58 -3.83 14.43 -5.71
N ASN A 59 -4.51 15.29 -4.97
CA ASN A 59 -3.95 16.51 -4.37
C ASN A 59 -3.53 16.32 -2.91
N ILE A 60 -3.65 15.13 -2.34
CA ILE A 60 -3.18 14.88 -0.98
C ILE A 60 -1.69 14.57 -1.04
N GLU A 61 -0.89 15.52 -0.58
CA GLU A 61 0.54 15.38 -0.47
C GLU A 61 0.94 14.91 0.92
N PHE A 62 1.99 14.08 0.96
CA PHE A 62 2.70 13.76 2.17
C PHE A 62 3.44 15.00 2.71
N ASP A 63 3.83 14.95 3.97
CA ASP A 63 4.63 16.00 4.60
C ASP A 63 5.99 16.13 3.87
N LYS A 64 6.19 17.26 3.18
CA LYS A 64 7.37 17.52 2.34
C LYS A 64 8.65 17.48 3.15
N GLU A 65 8.67 18.07 4.34
CA GLU A 65 9.89 18.11 5.15
C GLU A 65 10.32 16.71 5.59
N LYS A 66 9.35 15.87 5.97
CA LYS A 66 9.61 14.47 6.34
C LYS A 66 10.02 13.63 5.15
N LEU A 67 9.38 13.85 3.99
CA LEU A 67 9.73 13.16 2.76
C LEU A 67 11.17 13.49 2.34
N ASN A 68 11.56 14.76 2.38
CA ASN A 68 12.91 15.20 2.03
C ASN A 68 13.95 14.57 2.94
N LYS A 69 13.74 14.67 4.27
CA LYS A 69 14.63 14.06 5.27
C LYS A 69 14.79 12.56 5.05
N TYR A 70 13.70 11.86 4.71
CA TYR A 70 13.72 10.43 4.44
C TYR A 70 14.47 10.07 3.15
N LEU A 71 14.26 10.81 2.06
CA LEU A 71 14.94 10.53 0.79
C LEU A 71 16.44 10.83 0.89
N GLU A 72 16.83 11.90 1.59
CA GLU A 72 18.23 12.22 1.86
C GLU A 72 18.94 11.15 2.71
N SER A 73 18.25 10.58 3.72
CA SER A 73 18.81 9.49 4.50
C SER A 73 18.91 8.21 3.69
N ALA A 74 17.86 7.85 2.94
CA ALA A 74 17.84 6.65 2.10
C ALA A 74 18.90 6.68 0.99
N ARG A 75 19.27 7.86 0.52
CA ARG A 75 20.37 8.05 -0.43
C ARG A 75 21.71 7.55 0.16
N LYS A 76 21.98 7.87 1.42
CA LYS A 76 23.24 7.58 2.13
C LYS A 76 23.31 6.17 2.74
N GLU A 77 22.18 5.55 3.02
CA GLU A 77 22.09 4.18 3.57
C GLU A 77 22.54 3.11 2.56
N PRO A 78 22.91 1.89 2.98
CA PRO A 78 23.19 0.78 2.06
C PRO A 78 21.96 0.41 1.21
N GLU A 79 22.16 -0.38 0.14
CA GLU A 79 21.06 -0.87 -0.68
C GLU A 79 20.07 -1.72 0.14
N GLN A 80 18.78 -1.47 -0.03
CA GLN A 80 17.70 -2.17 0.66
C GLN A 80 16.65 -2.66 -0.34
N LYS A 81 15.77 -3.59 0.08
CA LYS A 81 14.70 -4.06 -0.80
C LYS A 81 13.72 -2.92 -1.10
N PRO A 82 13.22 -2.80 -2.35
CA PRO A 82 12.26 -1.76 -2.75
C PRO A 82 11.04 -1.65 -1.82
N ILE A 83 10.48 -2.81 -1.43
CA ILE A 83 9.32 -2.86 -0.53
C ILE A 83 9.63 -2.31 0.86
N ASP A 84 10.84 -2.55 1.38
CA ASP A 84 11.24 -2.08 2.71
C ASP A 84 11.50 -0.57 2.69
N PHE A 85 12.06 -0.04 1.58
CA PHE A 85 12.18 1.39 1.34
C PHE A 85 10.81 2.09 1.35
N ILE A 86 9.82 1.55 0.65
CA ILE A 86 8.50 2.20 0.61
C ILE A 86 7.81 2.11 1.97
N LYS A 87 7.83 0.94 2.62
CA LYS A 87 7.18 0.78 3.93
C LYS A 87 7.74 1.73 4.98
N LYS A 88 9.07 1.78 5.13
CA LYS A 88 9.74 2.71 6.05
C LYS A 88 9.44 4.17 5.68
N GLY A 89 9.43 4.49 4.38
CA GLY A 89 9.10 5.83 3.89
C GLY A 89 7.70 6.25 4.29
N ILE A 90 6.69 5.41 4.03
CA ILE A 90 5.31 5.68 4.44
C ILE A 90 5.24 5.85 5.95
N ARG A 91 5.85 4.96 6.74
CA ARG A 91 5.82 5.04 8.20
C ARG A 91 6.41 6.35 8.75
N ASN A 92 7.50 6.83 8.15
CA ASN A 92 8.17 8.05 8.57
C ASN A 92 7.40 9.31 8.17
N VAL A 93 6.74 9.27 7.02
CA VAL A 93 6.14 10.44 6.39
C VAL A 93 4.65 10.58 6.73
N ILE A 94 3.95 9.49 7.09
CA ILE A 94 2.55 9.55 7.50
C ILE A 94 2.37 10.45 8.72
N THR A 95 1.38 11.33 8.62
CA THR A 95 0.94 12.20 9.71
C THR A 95 -0.54 11.96 10.01
N PRO A 96 -0.99 12.25 11.25
CA PRO A 96 -2.42 12.24 11.58
C PRO A 96 -3.23 13.15 10.65
N ASP A 97 -2.68 14.30 10.26
CA ASP A 97 -3.34 15.26 9.35
C ASP A 97 -3.51 14.70 7.94
N PHE A 98 -2.51 13.97 7.43
CA PHE A 98 -2.61 13.28 6.15
C PHE A 98 -3.78 12.27 6.18
N LEU A 99 -3.84 11.42 7.21
CA LEU A 99 -4.93 10.44 7.36
C LEU A 99 -6.30 11.10 7.53
N LYS A 100 -6.36 12.23 8.25
CA LYS A 100 -7.59 13.01 8.41
C LYS A 100 -8.07 13.56 7.07
N LYS A 101 -7.18 14.15 6.27
CA LYS A 101 -7.50 14.62 4.92
C LYS A 101 -7.97 13.49 4.00
N THR A 102 -7.30 12.33 4.03
CA THR A 102 -7.73 11.15 3.26
C THR A 102 -9.14 10.73 3.65
N LYS A 103 -9.41 10.67 4.97
CA LYS A 103 -10.74 10.32 5.47
C LYS A 103 -11.82 11.30 5.02
N GLU A 104 -11.56 12.60 5.13
CA GLU A 104 -12.50 13.66 4.74
C GLU A 104 -12.81 13.61 3.23
N ARG A 105 -11.79 13.38 2.39
CA ARG A 105 -11.99 13.24 0.94
C ARG A 105 -12.81 12.02 0.59
N LEU A 106 -12.49 10.85 1.16
CA LEU A 106 -13.27 9.63 0.92
C LEU A 106 -14.71 9.74 1.44
N ALA A 107 -14.92 10.38 2.60
CA ALA A 107 -16.25 10.63 3.12
C ALA A 107 -17.07 11.53 2.18
N ALA A 108 -16.47 12.62 1.68
CA ALA A 108 -17.12 13.50 0.73
C ALA A 108 -17.49 12.79 -0.58
N THR A 109 -16.65 11.88 -1.08
CA THR A 109 -16.96 11.05 -2.26
C THR A 109 -18.19 10.15 -2.03
N VAL A 110 -18.32 9.57 -0.84
CA VAL A 110 -19.49 8.76 -0.47
C VAL A 110 -20.76 9.61 -0.35
N GLU A 111 -20.66 10.80 0.27
CA GLU A 111 -21.80 11.71 0.48
C GLU A 111 -22.35 12.28 -0.83
N LYS A 112 -21.50 12.52 -1.83
CA LYS A 112 -21.90 13.04 -3.14
C LYS A 112 -22.77 12.07 -3.97
N LYS A 113 -22.91 10.80 -3.57
CA LYS A 113 -23.72 9.75 -4.25
C LYS A 113 -23.43 9.50 -5.74
N GLU A 114 -22.45 10.18 -6.33
CA GLU A 114 -21.99 9.99 -7.72
C GLU A 114 -20.91 8.90 -7.85
N ALA A 115 -20.49 8.31 -6.74
CA ALA A 115 -19.47 7.27 -6.74
C ALA A 115 -20.02 5.96 -7.33
N SER A 116 -19.28 5.36 -8.26
CA SER A 116 -19.59 4.04 -8.81
C SER A 116 -19.60 2.96 -7.71
N GLU A 117 -20.34 1.87 -7.92
CA GLU A 117 -20.37 0.74 -6.97
C GLU A 117 -18.96 0.20 -6.67
N GLN A 118 -18.10 0.16 -7.69
CA GLN A 118 -16.69 -0.24 -7.54
C GLN A 118 -15.93 0.72 -6.63
N MET A 119 -16.14 2.03 -6.76
CA MET A 119 -15.51 3.03 -5.88
C MET A 119 -15.98 2.88 -4.43
N LEU A 120 -17.29 2.69 -4.22
CA LEU A 120 -17.86 2.45 -2.89
C LEU A 120 -17.32 1.15 -2.26
N TYR A 121 -17.18 0.10 -3.06
CA TYR A 121 -16.57 -1.16 -2.63
C TYR A 121 -15.11 -0.95 -2.21
N SER A 122 -14.32 -0.24 -3.01
CA SER A 122 -12.93 0.09 -2.72
C SER A 122 -12.77 0.89 -1.42
N ILE A 123 -13.62 1.91 -1.21
CA ILE A 123 -13.65 2.69 0.04
C ILE A 123 -14.01 1.79 1.23
N SER A 124 -15.01 0.92 1.07
CA SER A 124 -15.41 -0.04 2.10
C SER A 124 -14.26 -1.00 2.46
N ALA A 125 -13.59 -1.55 1.44
CA ALA A 125 -12.44 -2.43 1.61
C ALA A 125 -11.32 -1.71 2.38
N PHE A 126 -11.00 -0.47 2.00
CA PHE A 126 -10.00 0.35 2.69
C PHE A 126 -10.30 0.50 4.20
N TYR A 127 -11.52 0.92 4.57
CA TYR A 127 -11.87 1.06 5.98
C TYR A 127 -11.92 -0.28 6.73
N ARG A 128 -12.30 -1.37 6.06
CA ARG A 128 -12.26 -2.72 6.65
C ARG A 128 -10.82 -3.16 6.93
N LEU A 129 -9.89 -2.94 6.01
CA LEU A 129 -8.47 -3.24 6.22
C LEU A 129 -7.92 -2.49 7.45
N LEU A 130 -8.25 -1.21 7.58
CA LEU A 130 -7.88 -0.42 8.77
C LEU A 130 -8.54 -0.97 10.05
N ALA A 131 -9.82 -1.34 10.00
CA ALA A 131 -10.52 -1.92 11.15
C ALA A 131 -9.96 -3.28 11.56
N MET A 132 -9.37 -4.03 10.63
CA MET A 132 -8.64 -5.27 10.90
C MET A 132 -7.24 -5.03 11.51
N GLY A 133 -6.83 -3.77 11.65
CA GLY A 133 -5.53 -3.40 12.22
C GLY A 133 -4.37 -3.44 11.23
N ILE A 134 -4.66 -3.46 9.92
CA ILE A 134 -3.63 -3.42 8.89
C ILE A 134 -3.05 -2.00 8.85
N LEU A 135 -1.73 -1.92 8.95
CA LEU A 135 -1.03 -0.65 8.94
C LEU A 135 -1.04 -0.02 7.54
N PRO A 136 -1.10 1.33 7.43
CA PRO A 136 -1.09 2.03 6.15
C PRO A 136 0.06 1.63 5.20
N GLU A 137 1.25 1.37 5.75
CA GLU A 137 2.43 0.94 4.98
C GLU A 137 2.23 -0.40 4.23
N HIS A 138 1.21 -1.17 4.58
CA HIS A 138 0.88 -2.44 3.92
C HIS A 138 -0.23 -2.29 2.88
N ILE A 139 -1.00 -1.20 2.90
CA ILE A 139 -2.16 -1.03 2.03
C ILE A 139 -1.68 -0.52 0.65
N PRO A 140 -2.00 -1.20 -0.46
CA PRO A 140 -1.52 -0.86 -1.81
C PRO A 140 -1.77 0.59 -2.22
N MET A 141 -2.91 1.17 -1.83
CA MET A 141 -3.20 2.59 -2.05
C MET A 141 -2.06 3.51 -1.60
N PHE A 142 -1.52 3.32 -0.40
CA PHE A 142 -0.46 4.18 0.13
C PHE A 142 0.89 3.90 -0.53
N LEU A 143 1.17 2.66 -0.94
CA LEU A 143 2.38 2.31 -1.70
C LEU A 143 2.43 3.10 -3.01
N ILE A 144 1.32 3.12 -3.74
CA ILE A 144 1.21 3.82 -5.03
C ILE A 144 1.27 5.33 -4.84
N LEU A 145 0.54 5.88 -3.86
CA LEU A 145 0.59 7.31 -3.56
C LEU A 145 2.01 7.76 -3.19
N PHE A 146 2.73 6.96 -2.40
CA PHE A 146 4.12 7.24 -2.04
C PHE A 146 5.03 7.21 -3.26
N ALA A 147 4.97 6.15 -4.07
CA ALA A 147 5.77 6.05 -5.29
C ALA A 147 5.53 7.21 -6.26
N LYS A 148 4.26 7.63 -6.45
CA LYS A 148 3.89 8.79 -7.27
C LYS A 148 4.47 10.11 -6.75
N GLN A 149 4.51 10.28 -5.43
CA GLN A 149 5.06 11.51 -4.85
C GLN A 149 6.58 11.52 -4.88
N VAL A 150 7.24 10.38 -4.62
CA VAL A 150 8.69 10.28 -4.80
C VAL A 150 9.05 10.56 -6.26
N LYS A 151 8.33 10.02 -7.24
CA LYS A 151 8.56 10.30 -8.67
C LYS A 151 8.52 11.80 -9.03
N LYS A 152 7.75 12.62 -8.30
CA LYS A 152 7.66 14.08 -8.53
C LYS A 152 8.73 14.86 -7.78
N HIS A 153 9.53 14.20 -6.94
CA HIS A 153 10.48 14.84 -6.06
C HIS A 153 11.83 15.06 -6.77
N PRO A 154 12.53 16.20 -6.61
CA PRO A 154 13.82 16.44 -7.27
C PRO A 154 14.91 15.38 -6.99
N LEU A 155 14.85 14.71 -5.84
CA LEU A 155 15.77 13.63 -5.50
C LEU A 155 15.48 12.30 -6.22
N SER A 156 14.38 12.18 -6.99
CA SER A 156 14.08 10.95 -7.73
C SER A 156 15.01 10.68 -8.91
N ASP A 157 15.75 11.69 -9.35
CA ASP A 157 16.74 11.56 -10.42
C ASP A 157 17.94 10.70 -10.00
N ASP A 158 18.10 10.44 -8.69
CA ASP A 158 19.07 9.49 -8.19
C ASP A 158 18.68 8.05 -8.64
N PRO A 159 19.53 7.36 -9.43
CA PRO A 159 19.22 6.05 -9.98
C PRO A 159 18.93 5.01 -8.90
N LYS A 160 19.48 5.18 -7.70
CA LYS A 160 19.22 4.29 -6.57
C LYS A 160 17.80 4.43 -6.04
N LEU A 161 17.33 5.66 -5.88
CA LEU A 161 15.95 5.93 -5.44
C LEU A 161 14.95 5.54 -6.53
N TRP A 162 15.31 5.76 -7.80
CA TRP A 162 14.50 5.33 -8.93
C TRP A 162 14.25 3.81 -8.95
N ARG A 163 15.31 3.01 -8.72
CA ARG A 163 15.21 1.54 -8.65
C ARG A 163 14.20 1.05 -7.60
N TYR A 164 14.04 1.79 -6.49
CA TYR A 164 13.10 1.39 -5.44
C TYR A 164 11.63 1.67 -5.78
N ILE A 165 11.36 2.66 -6.63
CA ILE A 165 9.99 3.09 -6.92
C ILE A 165 9.47 2.58 -8.26
N MET A 166 10.36 2.21 -9.20
CA MET A 166 10.00 1.85 -10.57
C MET A 166 8.94 0.74 -10.65
N ASP A 167 9.03 -0.27 -9.80
CA ASP A 167 8.09 -1.41 -9.79
C ASP A 167 6.70 -1.08 -9.24
N PHE A 168 6.57 0.01 -8.47
CA PHE A 168 5.33 0.41 -7.81
C PHE A 168 4.59 1.53 -8.54
N LEU A 169 5.23 2.10 -9.57
CA LEU A 169 4.57 3.05 -10.45
C LEU A 169 3.66 2.27 -11.41
N PRO A 170 2.44 2.77 -11.69
CA PRO A 170 1.60 2.17 -12.71
C PRO A 170 2.35 2.17 -14.03
N LYS A 171 2.68 0.99 -14.53
CA LYS A 171 3.22 0.83 -15.88
C LYS A 171 2.10 1.25 -16.82
N LYS A 172 2.31 2.30 -17.62
CA LYS A 172 1.42 2.56 -18.75
C LYS A 172 1.44 1.29 -19.59
N VAL A 173 0.30 0.60 -19.67
CA VAL A 173 0.12 -0.43 -20.69
C VAL A 173 0.09 0.37 -21.98
N VAL A 174 1.25 0.46 -22.64
CA VAL A 174 1.35 1.00 -23.99
C VAL A 174 0.49 0.08 -24.83
N SER A 175 -0.61 0.60 -25.37
CA SER A 175 -1.38 -0.12 -26.37
C SER A 175 -0.43 -0.46 -27.54
N PRO A 176 -0.53 -1.66 -28.14
CA PRO A 176 0.37 -2.07 -29.23
C PRO A 176 0.34 -1.15 -30.47
N GLU A 177 -0.51 -0.13 -30.50
CA GLU A 177 -0.57 0.90 -31.52
C GLU A 177 0.55 1.96 -31.39
N GLU A 178 1.11 2.18 -30.20
CA GLU A 178 2.17 3.18 -29.96
C GLU A 178 3.61 2.62 -30.12
N GLU A 179 3.78 1.30 -30.25
CA GLU A 179 5.12 0.69 -30.48
C GLU A 179 5.66 0.91 -31.90
N LYS A 180 4.84 1.39 -32.85
CA LYS A 180 5.29 1.64 -34.23
C LYS A 180 6.07 2.95 -34.42
N THR A 181 6.19 3.81 -33.41
CA THR A 181 6.86 5.12 -33.53
C THR A 181 8.11 5.28 -32.67
N LEU A 182 8.50 4.27 -31.89
CA LEU A 182 9.79 4.26 -31.20
C LEU A 182 10.77 3.42 -31.99
N VAL A 183 11.54 4.10 -32.86
CA VAL A 183 12.76 3.57 -33.47
C VAL A 183 13.74 3.24 -32.35
N VAL A 184 13.64 2.03 -31.81
CA VAL A 184 14.71 1.39 -31.07
C VAL A 184 15.62 0.77 -32.13
N PRO A 185 16.90 1.16 -32.24
CA PRO A 185 17.83 0.47 -33.11
C PRO A 185 17.90 -0.99 -32.66
N GLU A 186 17.53 -1.89 -33.56
CA GLU A 186 17.50 -3.33 -33.35
C GLU A 186 18.85 -3.80 -32.79
N ILE A 187 18.89 -4.14 -31.51
CA ILE A 187 19.87 -5.11 -31.02
C ILE A 187 19.41 -6.43 -31.62
N ALA A 188 20.02 -6.79 -32.76
CA ALA A 188 19.80 -8.03 -33.48
C ALA A 188 19.93 -9.24 -32.53
N LYS A 189 18.81 -9.64 -31.94
CA LYS A 189 18.64 -10.95 -31.36
C LYS A 189 18.28 -11.86 -32.52
N SER A 190 19.26 -12.65 -32.93
CA SER A 190 19.15 -13.73 -33.90
C SER A 190 17.88 -14.56 -33.69
N GLU A 191 16.93 -14.37 -34.61
CA GLU A 191 15.80 -15.27 -34.79
C GLU A 191 16.33 -16.65 -35.17
N LYS A 192 16.16 -17.63 -34.28
CA LYS A 192 16.19 -19.04 -34.67
C LYS A 192 14.95 -19.30 -35.53
N LYS A 193 15.08 -19.11 -36.84
CA LYS A 193 14.13 -19.65 -37.82
C LYS A 193 14.38 -21.16 -37.91
N GLU A 194 13.35 -21.93 -37.61
CA GLU A 194 13.29 -23.36 -37.85
C GLU A 194 13.40 -23.62 -39.36
N GLU A 195 14.58 -24.03 -39.82
CA GLU A 195 14.78 -24.55 -41.17
C GLU A 195 14.23 -25.98 -41.23
N LYS A 196 13.16 -26.20 -42.01
CA LYS A 196 12.76 -27.53 -42.44
C LYS A 196 13.85 -28.07 -43.38
N ARG A 197 14.68 -28.99 -42.88
CA ARG A 197 15.66 -29.74 -43.67
C ARG A 197 14.96 -30.92 -44.35
N ASP A 198 15.19 -31.06 -45.65
CA ASP A 198 14.76 -32.21 -46.42
C ASP A 198 15.70 -33.39 -46.11
N GLU A 199 15.17 -34.54 -45.70
CA GLU A 199 15.95 -35.66 -45.12
C GLU A 199 16.89 -36.36 -46.13
N ARG A 200 16.76 -36.09 -47.44
CA ARG A 200 17.57 -36.75 -48.47
C ARG A 200 18.84 -36.01 -48.90
N TYR A 201 18.94 -34.68 -48.74
CA TYR A 201 20.15 -33.91 -49.10
C TYR A 201 20.35 -32.69 -48.19
N PRO A 202 21.04 -32.84 -47.05
CA PRO A 202 21.14 -31.81 -46.01
C PRO A 202 22.04 -30.60 -46.33
N HIS A 203 22.58 -30.50 -47.54
CA HIS A 203 23.60 -29.50 -47.93
C HIS A 203 23.12 -28.49 -48.99
N ILE A 204 21.87 -28.58 -49.45
CA ILE A 204 21.32 -27.64 -50.44
C ILE A 204 20.32 -26.72 -49.73
N ILE A 205 20.65 -25.45 -49.60
CA ILE A 205 19.72 -24.41 -49.11
C ILE A 205 19.10 -23.75 -50.34
N LEU A 206 17.80 -23.95 -50.56
CA LEU A 206 17.06 -23.25 -51.60
C LEU A 206 16.66 -21.85 -51.09
N PRO A 207 17.06 -20.76 -51.78
CA PRO A 207 16.54 -19.44 -51.49
C PRO A 207 15.07 -19.32 -51.95
N LYS A 208 14.30 -18.46 -51.28
CA LYS A 208 13.05 -17.93 -51.86
C LYS A 208 13.36 -16.80 -52.83
#